data_AF-A0A7Y2TWP9-F1
#
_entry.id   AF-A0A7Y2TWP9-F1
#
_cell.length_a   1.000
_cell.length_b   1.000
_cell.length_c   1.000
_cell.angle_alpha   90.00
_cell.angle_beta   90.00
_cell.angle_gamma   90.00
#
_symmetry.space_group_name_H-M   'P 1'
#
loop_
_entity.id
_entity.type
_entity.pdbx_description
1 polymer ?
#
loop_
_entity_poly.entity_id
_entity_poly.type
_entity_poly.pdbx_seq_one_letter_code
_entity_poly.pdbx_strand_id
1 'polypeptide(L)'
;MAEFLSTPLGILVTVMAQVLLVIGFVMVSLLFLVYGDRKIWAAVQMRRGPNVVGPWGALQTVADALKYVVKEIVIPAGADRPVFILAPMTSFVLAMIAWAVIPFNDTWVLADLNVAILYVFAISSLEVYGVIMGGWASNSKYPFLGSLRSAAQMISYEVSLGLIIIGVILTTGSMNFGDIVRAQDGDWGIFSWYWLPHFPMVFLFFISALAETNRPPFDLPEAESELVAGYQVEYSSTPFLLFMAGEYIAIFLM
;
A
#
# COMPACT_ATOMS: atom_id res chain seq x y z
N MET A 1 -19.27 27.22 18.89
CA MET A 1 -18.34 26.32 18.19
C MET A 1 -19.03 25.02 17.76
N ALA A 2 -19.82 24.37 18.63
CA ALA A 2 -20.64 23.20 18.27
C ALA A 2 -21.64 23.48 17.12
N GLU A 3 -22.31 24.63 17.09
CA GLU A 3 -23.25 24.99 16.00
C GLU A 3 -22.58 25.21 14.64
N PHE A 4 -21.32 25.66 14.61
CA PHE A 4 -20.60 25.87 13.36
C PHE A 4 -20.19 24.54 12.72
N LEU A 5 -19.75 23.58 13.55
CA LEU A 5 -19.36 22.24 13.10
C LEU A 5 -20.53 21.43 12.53
N SER A 6 -21.77 21.74 12.91
CA SER A 6 -22.98 21.15 12.33
C SER A 6 -23.46 21.79 11.03
N THR A 7 -22.86 22.92 10.60
CA THR A 7 -23.18 23.50 9.29
C THR A 7 -22.55 22.68 8.15
N PRO A 8 -23.08 22.74 6.92
CA PRO A 8 -22.46 22.05 5.77
C PRO A 8 -20.98 22.43 5.56
N LEU A 9 -20.62 23.68 5.84
CA LEU A 9 -19.24 24.15 5.81
C LEU A 9 -18.40 23.58 6.96
N GLY A 10 -18.96 23.50 8.17
CA GLY A 10 -18.31 22.87 9.32
C GLY A 10 -17.99 21.40 9.08
N ILE A 11 -18.96 20.65 8.55
CA ILE A 11 -18.80 19.23 8.19
C ILE A 11 -17.73 19.06 7.11
N LEU A 12 -17.74 19.90 6.07
CA LEU A 12 -16.70 19.88 5.03
C LEU A 12 -15.31 20.07 5.63
N VAL A 13 -15.15 21.07 6.51
CA VAL A 13 -13.86 21.37 7.15
C VAL A 13 -13.40 20.21 8.04
N THR A 14 -14.30 19.59 8.80
CA THR A 14 -13.95 18.44 9.63
C THR A 14 -13.53 17.23 8.81
N VAL A 15 -14.25 16.92 7.73
CA VAL A 15 -13.89 15.81 6.83
C VAL A 15 -12.55 16.07 6.17
N MET A 16 -12.32 17.29 5.64
CA MET A 16 -11.03 17.66 5.05
C MET A 16 -9.88 17.55 6.06
N ALA A 17 -10.10 17.96 7.31
CA ALA A 17 -9.10 17.80 8.36
C ALA A 17 -8.80 16.32 8.65
N GLN A 18 -9.83 15.47 8.73
CA GLN A 18 -9.66 14.02 8.94
C GLN A 18 -8.91 13.37 7.76
N VAL A 19 -9.27 13.71 6.52
CA VAL A 19 -8.56 13.23 5.32
C VAL A 19 -7.09 13.62 5.36
N LEU A 20 -6.78 14.89 5.66
CA LEU A 20 -5.40 15.37 5.76
C LEU A 20 -4.63 14.69 6.89
N LEU A 21 -5.28 14.36 8.01
CA LEU A 21 -4.65 13.61 9.10
C LEU A 21 -4.30 12.18 8.68
N VAL A 22 -5.22 11.47 8.01
CA VAL A 22 -4.95 10.12 7.48
C VAL A 22 -3.83 10.16 6.44
N ILE A 23 -3.88 11.11 5.50
CA ILE A 23 -2.83 11.28 4.50
C ILE A 23 -1.48 11.57 5.18
N GLY A 24 -1.46 12.48 6.16
CA GLY A 24 -0.26 12.82 6.91
C GLY A 24 0.31 11.61 7.65
N PHE A 25 -0.55 10.81 8.29
CA PHE A 25 -0.17 9.58 8.98
C PHE A 25 0.47 8.56 8.02
N VAL A 26 -0.18 8.27 6.90
CA VAL A 26 0.31 7.30 5.89
C VAL A 26 1.62 7.78 5.24
N MET A 27 1.75 9.07 4.93
CA MET A 27 2.99 9.61 4.36
C MET A 27 4.14 9.58 5.36
N VAL A 28 3.87 9.82 6.65
CA VAL A 28 4.89 9.73 7.69
C VAL A 28 5.29 8.27 7.95
N SER A 29 4.34 7.34 7.97
CA SER A 29 4.64 5.91 8.14
C SER A 29 5.55 5.40 7.02
N LEU A 30 5.29 5.80 5.76
CA LEU A 30 6.14 5.49 4.62
C LEU A 30 7.60 5.91 4.83
N LEU A 31 7.84 7.13 5.36
CA LEU A 31 9.21 7.61 5.62
C LEU A 31 9.97 6.68 6.60
N PHE A 32 9.25 6.18 7.61
CA PHE A 32 9.80 5.27 8.60
C PHE A 32 9.93 3.84 8.08
N LEU A 33 9.02 3.36 7.23
CA LEU A 33 9.10 2.02 6.64
C LEU A 33 10.33 1.88 5.74
N VAL A 34 10.55 2.83 4.83
CA VAL A 34 11.74 2.81 3.94
C VAL A 34 13.04 2.93 4.75
N TYR A 35 13.04 3.74 5.81
CA TYR A 35 14.17 3.84 6.73
C TYR A 35 14.40 2.53 7.50
N GLY A 36 13.31 1.93 7.98
CA GLY A 36 13.27 0.66 8.71
C GLY A 36 13.83 -0.47 7.86
N ASP A 37 13.35 -0.63 6.64
CA ASP A 37 13.85 -1.63 5.69
C ASP A 37 15.38 -1.56 5.55
N ARG A 38 15.90 -0.38 5.25
CA ARG A 38 17.36 -0.21 5.06
C ARG A 38 18.15 -0.53 6.33
N LYS A 39 17.61 -0.19 7.51
CA LYS A 39 18.30 -0.36 8.78
C LYS A 39 18.23 -1.80 9.28
N ILE A 40 17.06 -2.44 9.17
CA ILE A 40 16.81 -3.82 9.58
C ILE A 40 17.59 -4.77 8.67
N TRP A 41 17.48 -4.62 7.35
CA TRP A 41 18.20 -5.49 6.41
C TRP A 41 19.72 -5.33 6.50
N ALA A 42 20.21 -4.11 6.73
CA ALA A 42 21.63 -3.90 7.00
C ALA A 42 22.08 -4.63 8.27
N ALA A 43 21.29 -4.55 9.36
CA ALA A 43 21.60 -5.23 10.61
C ALA A 43 21.60 -6.77 10.48
N VAL A 44 20.63 -7.33 9.75
CA VAL A 44 20.60 -8.77 9.42
C VAL A 44 21.86 -9.20 8.65
N GLN A 45 22.34 -8.36 7.74
CA GLN A 45 23.56 -8.58 6.97
C GLN A 45 24.85 -8.19 7.74
N MET A 46 24.76 -7.90 9.04
CA MET A 46 25.87 -7.46 9.89
C MET A 46 26.63 -6.24 9.35
N ARG A 47 25.93 -5.33 8.66
CA ARG A 47 26.46 -4.03 8.21
C ARG A 47 25.66 -2.87 8.78
N ARG A 48 26.24 -1.66 8.75
CA ARG A 48 25.53 -0.46 9.20
C ARG A 48 24.64 0.07 8.07
N GLY A 49 23.38 0.33 8.39
CA GLY A 49 22.44 1.03 7.50
C GLY A 49 22.76 2.53 7.39
N PRO A 50 21.80 3.35 6.92
CA PRO A 50 21.96 4.80 6.82
C PRO A 50 22.40 5.40 8.18
N ASN A 51 23.52 6.12 8.20
CA ASN A 51 24.11 6.64 9.44
C ASN A 51 24.71 8.05 9.31
N VAL A 52 24.54 8.70 8.15
CA VAL A 52 25.18 9.98 7.82
C VAL A 52 24.19 11.13 7.82
N VAL A 53 23.03 10.97 7.16
CA VAL A 53 22.05 12.05 6.99
C VAL A 53 21.16 12.15 8.24
N GLY A 54 21.49 13.11 9.12
CA GLY A 54 20.77 13.37 10.37
C GLY A 54 21.14 12.38 11.51
N PRO A 55 20.58 12.57 12.72
CA PRO A 55 20.81 11.67 13.85
C PRO A 55 20.39 10.24 13.50
N TRP A 56 21.31 9.28 13.62
CA TRP A 56 21.11 7.85 13.29
C TRP A 56 20.62 7.56 11.85
N GLY A 57 20.75 8.51 10.92
CA GLY A 57 20.27 8.38 9.54
C GLY A 57 18.78 8.66 9.34
N ALA A 58 18.07 9.19 10.34
CA ALA A 58 16.62 9.39 10.29
C ALA A 58 16.16 10.36 9.17
N LEU A 59 17.02 11.29 8.76
CA LEU A 59 16.70 12.26 7.69
C LEU A 59 16.99 11.72 6.29
N GLN A 60 17.47 10.48 6.16
CA GLN A 60 17.81 9.89 4.86
C GLN A 60 16.59 9.81 3.93
N THR A 61 15.45 9.33 4.41
CA THR A 61 14.26 9.15 3.56
C THR A 61 13.70 10.48 3.08
N VAL A 62 13.80 11.54 3.91
CA VAL A 62 13.44 12.91 3.52
C VAL A 62 14.38 13.44 2.43
N ALA A 63 15.68 13.19 2.56
CA ALA A 63 16.66 13.57 1.54
C ALA A 63 16.42 12.83 0.21
N ASP A 64 16.04 11.56 0.26
CA ASP A 64 15.71 10.77 -0.92
C ASP A 64 14.43 11.28 -1.60
N ALA A 65 13.37 11.57 -0.82
CA ALA A 65 12.15 12.18 -1.35
C ALA A 65 12.44 13.53 -2.02
N LEU A 66 13.23 14.40 -1.37
CA LEU A 66 13.64 15.68 -1.94
C LEU A 66 14.44 15.50 -3.24
N LYS A 67 15.35 14.51 -3.27
CA LYS A 67 16.09 14.15 -4.48
C LYS A 67 15.16 13.79 -5.64
N TYR A 68 14.13 12.98 -5.40
CA TYR A 68 13.17 12.62 -6.44
C TYR A 68 12.38 13.83 -6.93
N VAL A 69 12.00 14.76 -6.05
CA VAL A 69 11.28 15.99 -6.44
C VAL A 69 12.13 16.93 -7.30
N VAL A 70 13.43 17.04 -7.01
CA VAL A 70 14.35 17.94 -7.74
C VAL A 70 14.88 17.30 -9.03
N LYS A 71 14.83 15.97 -9.14
CA LYS A 71 15.30 15.24 -10.31
C LYS A 71 14.40 15.54 -11.52
N GLU A 72 14.99 15.64 -12.70
CA GLU A 72 14.25 15.84 -13.95
C GLU A 72 13.34 14.65 -14.28
N ILE A 73 12.12 14.94 -14.74
CA ILE A 73 11.18 13.95 -15.25
C ILE A 73 11.51 13.70 -16.73
N VAL A 74 12.03 12.51 -17.01
CA VAL A 74 12.29 12.02 -18.37
C VAL A 74 11.11 11.16 -18.81
N ILE A 75 10.50 11.52 -19.94
CA ILE A 75 9.45 10.75 -20.60
C ILE A 75 10.02 10.19 -21.90
N PRO A 76 10.06 8.87 -22.11
CA PRO A 76 10.56 8.28 -23.34
C PRO A 76 9.78 8.75 -24.57
N ALA A 77 10.47 8.96 -25.71
CA ALA A 77 9.83 9.46 -26.93
C ALA A 77 8.80 8.46 -27.52
N GLY A 78 8.99 7.16 -27.28
CA GLY A 78 8.08 6.11 -27.73
C GLY A 78 6.93 5.81 -26.78
N ALA A 79 6.89 6.42 -25.59
CA ALA A 79 5.87 6.14 -24.58
C ALA A 79 4.54 6.86 -24.87
N ASP A 80 3.43 6.24 -24.47
CA ASP A 80 2.11 6.88 -24.48
C ASP A 80 2.04 7.88 -23.31
N ARG A 81 2.16 9.18 -23.61
CA ARG A 81 2.31 10.22 -22.57
C ARG A 81 1.13 10.27 -21.59
N PRO A 82 -0.15 10.29 -22.04
CA PRO A 82 -1.28 10.25 -21.11
C PRO A 82 -1.23 9.06 -20.15
N VAL A 83 -1.05 7.84 -20.67
CA VAL A 83 -1.11 6.64 -19.83
C VAL A 83 0.12 6.54 -18.93
N PHE A 84 1.29 6.96 -19.43
CA PHE A 84 2.54 6.98 -18.66
C PHE A 84 2.44 7.89 -17.42
N ILE A 85 1.75 9.03 -17.51
CA ILE A 85 1.57 9.91 -16.34
C ILE A 85 0.44 9.40 -15.43
N LEU A 86 -0.64 8.87 -16.01
CA LEU A 86 -1.79 8.40 -15.24
C LEU A 86 -1.51 7.13 -14.44
N ALA A 87 -0.68 6.23 -14.94
CA ALA A 87 -0.37 4.97 -14.28
C ALA A 87 0.19 5.13 -12.84
N PRO A 88 1.27 5.88 -12.60
CA PRO A 88 1.79 6.12 -11.24
C PRO A 88 0.81 6.90 -10.36
N MET A 89 0.05 7.84 -10.93
CA MET A 89 -0.99 8.56 -10.19
C MET A 89 -2.09 7.61 -9.71
N THR A 90 -2.48 6.65 -10.56
CA THR A 90 -3.55 5.70 -10.26
C THR A 90 -3.11 4.76 -9.15
N SER A 91 -1.91 4.17 -9.25
CA SER A 91 -1.36 3.31 -8.19
C SER A 91 -1.28 4.02 -6.84
N PHE A 92 -0.72 5.24 -6.80
CA PHE A 92 -0.62 6.01 -5.57
C PHE A 92 -1.99 6.40 -4.99
N VAL A 93 -2.91 6.91 -5.82
CA VAL A 93 -4.22 7.38 -5.35
C VAL A 93 -5.06 6.20 -4.83
N LEU A 94 -5.03 5.06 -5.52
CA LEU A 94 -5.76 3.86 -5.08
C LEU A 94 -5.23 3.35 -3.74
N ALA A 95 -3.90 3.23 -3.58
CA ALA A 95 -3.29 2.83 -2.33
C ALA A 95 -3.69 3.77 -1.17
N MET A 96 -3.74 5.08 -1.41
CA MET A 96 -4.19 6.06 -0.41
C MET A 96 -5.68 5.96 -0.06
N ILE A 97 -6.53 5.69 -1.05
CA ILE A 97 -7.98 5.60 -0.86
C ILE A 97 -8.37 4.32 -0.09
N ALA A 98 -7.57 3.25 -0.17
CA ALA A 98 -7.79 2.03 0.61
C ALA A 98 -7.77 2.28 2.13
N TRP A 99 -6.99 3.25 2.60
CA TRP A 99 -6.90 3.63 4.02
C TRP A 99 -8.16 4.30 4.58
N ALA A 100 -9.12 4.70 3.74
CA ALA A 100 -10.32 5.41 4.19
C ALA A 100 -11.22 4.57 5.12
N VAL A 101 -11.16 3.24 5.02
CA VAL A 101 -12.04 2.34 5.78
C VAL A 101 -11.38 1.71 7.01
N ILE A 102 -10.09 1.96 7.24
CA ILE A 102 -9.37 1.36 8.37
C ILE A 102 -9.78 2.05 9.68
N PRO A 103 -10.29 1.30 10.67
CA PRO A 103 -10.58 1.85 11.99
C PRO A 103 -9.30 1.94 12.84
N PHE A 104 -9.00 3.12 13.35
CA PHE A 104 -7.90 3.35 14.32
C PHE A 104 -8.36 3.21 15.78
N ASN A 105 -9.66 3.38 16.02
CA ASN A 105 -10.32 3.26 17.31
C ASN A 105 -11.83 3.07 17.06
N ASP A 106 -12.61 2.75 18.10
CA ASP A 106 -14.06 2.52 18.06
C ASP A 106 -14.86 3.60 17.33
N THR A 107 -14.39 4.84 17.42
CA THR A 107 -15.01 6.02 16.80
C THR A 107 -14.13 6.67 15.73
N TRP A 108 -12.89 6.20 15.55
CA TRP A 108 -11.92 6.81 14.66
C TRP A 108 -11.81 6.00 13.37
N VAL A 109 -12.77 6.23 12.49
CA VAL A 109 -12.77 5.71 11.12
C VAL A 109 -13.19 6.86 10.19
N LEU A 110 -12.52 7.02 9.05
CA LEU A 110 -12.84 8.10 8.12
C LEU A 110 -14.16 7.83 7.41
N ALA A 111 -14.33 6.61 6.88
CA ALA A 111 -15.56 6.15 6.25
C ALA A 111 -15.96 4.78 6.82
N ASP A 112 -16.99 4.78 7.67
CA ASP A 112 -17.58 3.54 8.19
C ASP A 112 -18.49 2.90 7.14
N LEU A 113 -18.01 1.84 6.48
CA LEU A 113 -18.72 1.14 5.42
C LEU A 113 -19.15 -0.26 5.87
N ASN A 114 -20.43 -0.59 5.69
CA ASN A 114 -20.95 -1.94 5.95
C ASN A 114 -20.27 -3.03 5.11
N VAL A 115 -19.68 -2.65 3.97
CA VAL A 115 -19.01 -3.53 3.01
C VAL A 115 -17.51 -3.20 2.89
N ALA A 116 -16.87 -2.81 4.01
CA ALA A 116 -15.49 -2.35 4.05
C ALA A 116 -14.49 -3.35 3.42
N ILE A 117 -14.66 -4.66 3.67
CA ILE A 117 -13.81 -5.69 3.04
C ILE A 117 -13.91 -5.65 1.51
N LEU A 118 -15.14 -5.62 0.97
CA LEU A 118 -15.36 -5.60 -0.49
C LEU A 118 -14.79 -4.33 -1.13
N TYR A 119 -14.83 -3.22 -0.41
CA TYR A 119 -14.19 -1.98 -0.82
C TYR A 119 -12.66 -2.12 -0.96
N VAL A 120 -11.99 -2.75 0.01
CA VAL A 120 -10.54 -3.00 -0.07
C VAL A 120 -10.20 -3.92 -1.26
N PHE A 121 -10.95 -5.00 -1.46
CA PHE A 121 -10.78 -5.87 -2.64
C PHE A 121 -10.99 -5.13 -3.96
N ALA A 122 -12.02 -4.30 -4.06
CA ALA A 122 -12.27 -3.52 -5.27
C ALA A 122 -11.10 -2.56 -5.57
N ILE A 123 -10.48 -1.99 -4.54
CA ILE A 123 -9.32 -1.10 -4.72
C ILE A 123 -8.07 -1.88 -5.07
N SER A 124 -7.80 -3.02 -4.42
CA SER A 124 -6.66 -3.88 -4.76
C SER A 124 -6.73 -4.34 -6.22
N SER A 125 -7.90 -4.83 -6.66
CA SER A 125 -8.16 -5.17 -8.07
C SER A 125 -7.88 -3.99 -9.03
N LEU A 126 -8.19 -2.76 -8.62
CA LEU A 126 -7.91 -1.55 -9.42
C LEU A 126 -6.42 -1.20 -9.44
N GLU A 127 -5.66 -1.50 -8.38
CA GLU A 127 -4.23 -1.23 -8.31
C GLU A 127 -3.44 -2.04 -9.35
N VAL A 128 -3.87 -3.28 -9.63
CA VAL A 128 -3.33 -4.12 -10.70
C VAL A 128 -3.39 -3.41 -12.06
N TYR A 129 -4.44 -2.63 -12.33
CA TYR A 129 -4.52 -1.84 -13.57
C TYR A 129 -3.44 -0.75 -13.61
N GLY A 130 -3.09 -0.14 -12.48
CA GLY A 130 -1.99 0.80 -12.36
C GLY A 130 -0.66 0.19 -12.85
N VAL A 131 -0.38 -1.04 -12.43
CA VAL A 131 0.82 -1.79 -12.82
C VAL A 131 0.83 -2.15 -14.32
N ILE A 132 -0.29 -2.63 -14.85
CA ILE A 132 -0.41 -2.98 -16.29
C ILE A 132 -0.27 -1.72 -17.16
N MET A 133 -0.95 -0.63 -16.80
CA MET A 133 -0.83 0.65 -17.49
C MET A 133 0.62 1.15 -17.46
N GLY A 134 1.31 0.97 -16.33
CA GLY A 134 2.70 1.38 -16.15
C GLY A 134 3.66 0.71 -17.14
N GLY A 135 3.58 -0.61 -17.25
CA GLY A 135 4.42 -1.39 -18.16
C GLY A 135 4.04 -1.24 -19.64
N TRP A 136 2.75 -1.13 -19.95
CA TRP A 136 2.28 -0.94 -21.33
C TRP A 136 2.61 0.45 -21.88
N ALA A 137 2.43 1.51 -21.08
CA ALA A 137 2.69 2.89 -21.50
C ALA A 137 4.16 3.15 -21.85
N SER A 138 5.07 2.39 -21.24
CA SER A 138 6.52 2.47 -21.44
C SER A 138 6.97 2.05 -22.85
N ASN A 139 6.10 1.40 -23.64
CA ASN A 139 6.37 0.94 -25.02
C ASN A 139 7.73 0.22 -25.21
N SER A 140 8.11 -0.57 -24.21
CA SER A 140 9.31 -1.40 -24.21
C SER A 140 8.93 -2.83 -23.82
N LYS A 141 9.59 -3.82 -24.43
CA LYS A 141 9.24 -5.24 -24.25
C LYS A 141 9.54 -5.73 -22.83
N TYR A 142 10.61 -5.23 -22.20
CA TYR A 142 11.00 -5.67 -20.86
C TYR A 142 10.02 -5.19 -19.78
N PRO A 143 9.67 -3.88 -19.69
CA PRO A 143 8.67 -3.41 -18.72
C PRO A 143 7.29 -4.02 -18.93
N PHE A 144 6.91 -4.27 -20.19
CA PHE A 144 5.63 -4.92 -20.51
C PHE A 144 5.56 -6.37 -20.02
N LEU A 145 6.63 -7.15 -20.22
CA LEU A 145 6.70 -8.52 -19.69
C LEU A 145 6.72 -8.52 -18.15
N GLY A 146 7.42 -7.56 -17.54
CA GLY A 146 7.43 -7.38 -16.08
C GLY A 146 6.05 -7.07 -15.52
N SER A 147 5.32 -6.11 -16.11
CA SER A 147 3.95 -5.77 -15.68
C SER A 147 2.98 -6.95 -15.81
N LEU A 148 3.09 -7.75 -16.87
CA LEU A 148 2.21 -8.91 -17.06
C LEU A 148 2.48 -10.01 -16.04
N ARG A 149 3.76 -10.25 -15.69
CA ARG A 149 4.13 -11.22 -14.64
C ARG A 149 3.65 -10.76 -13.27
N SER A 150 3.86 -9.48 -12.93
CA SER A 150 3.38 -8.89 -11.68
C SER A 150 1.86 -8.95 -11.59
N ALA A 151 1.15 -8.52 -12.63
CA ALA A 151 -0.31 -8.57 -12.66
C ALA A 151 -0.87 -9.99 -12.50
N ALA A 152 -0.28 -10.97 -13.20
CA ALA A 152 -0.70 -12.36 -13.05
C ALA A 152 -0.48 -12.88 -11.63
N GLN A 153 0.61 -12.48 -10.96
CA GLN A 153 0.87 -12.83 -9.57
C GLN A 153 -0.14 -12.19 -8.62
N MET A 154 -0.29 -10.86 -8.69
CA MET A 154 -1.20 -10.11 -7.81
C MET A 154 -2.63 -10.65 -7.88
N ILE A 155 -3.17 -10.85 -9.09
CA ILE A 155 -4.53 -11.40 -9.28
C ILE A 155 -4.66 -12.81 -8.69
N SER A 156 -3.62 -13.66 -8.86
CA SER A 156 -3.66 -15.04 -8.38
C SER A 156 -3.72 -15.11 -6.85
N TYR A 157 -2.98 -14.22 -6.17
CA TYR A 157 -2.95 -14.16 -4.70
C TYR A 157 -4.11 -13.36 -4.11
N GLU A 158 -4.70 -12.44 -4.86
CA GLU A 158 -5.93 -11.74 -4.48
C GLU A 158 -7.11 -12.73 -4.32
N VAL A 159 -7.24 -13.70 -5.23
CA VAL A 159 -8.24 -14.77 -5.09
C VAL A 159 -8.00 -15.60 -3.82
N SER A 160 -6.73 -15.88 -3.50
CA SER A 160 -6.38 -16.59 -2.28
C SER A 160 -6.76 -15.81 -1.02
N LEU A 161 -6.48 -14.49 -0.98
CA LEU A 161 -6.88 -13.60 0.12
C LEU A 161 -8.39 -13.55 0.26
N GLY A 162 -9.13 -13.50 -0.86
CA GLY A 162 -10.58 -13.56 -0.88
C GLY A 162 -11.13 -14.78 -0.17
N LEU A 163 -10.60 -15.97 -0.48
CA LEU A 163 -11.01 -17.22 0.16
C LEU A 163 -10.69 -17.25 1.65
N ILE A 164 -9.56 -16.66 2.06
CA ILE A 164 -9.15 -16.60 3.47
C ILE A 164 -10.07 -15.67 4.26
N ILE A 165 -10.36 -14.50 3.72
CA ILE A 165 -11.20 -13.48 4.37
C ILE A 165 -12.66 -13.95 4.51
N ILE A 166 -13.18 -14.78 3.59
CA ILE A 166 -14.50 -15.40 3.75
C ILE A 166 -14.61 -16.16 5.08
N GLY A 167 -13.56 -16.86 5.50
CA GLY A 167 -13.53 -17.54 6.80
C GLY A 167 -13.74 -16.58 7.97
N VAL A 168 -13.09 -15.41 7.92
CA VAL A 168 -13.26 -14.35 8.94
C VAL A 168 -14.70 -13.82 8.91
N ILE A 169 -15.25 -13.51 7.73
CA ILE A 169 -16.62 -13.00 7.57
C ILE A 169 -17.65 -13.98 8.13
N LEU A 170 -17.49 -15.28 7.90
CA LEU A 170 -18.41 -16.30 8.43
C LEU A 170 -18.39 -16.36 9.96
N THR A 171 -17.25 -16.04 10.59
CA THR A 171 -17.12 -16.09 12.04
C THR A 171 -17.70 -14.83 12.70
N THR A 172 -17.56 -13.68 12.05
CA THR A 172 -18.08 -12.38 12.55
C THR A 172 -19.54 -12.13 12.22
N GLY A 173 -20.00 -12.60 11.06
CA GLY A 173 -21.32 -12.28 10.52
C GLY A 173 -21.46 -10.86 9.97
N SER A 174 -20.36 -10.10 9.85
CA SER A 174 -20.32 -8.74 9.30
C SER A 174 -19.09 -8.56 8.40
N MET A 175 -19.20 -7.67 7.40
CA MET A 175 -18.10 -7.26 6.50
C MET A 175 -17.49 -5.91 6.89
N ASN A 176 -17.97 -5.29 7.96
CA ASN A 176 -17.46 -4.05 8.51
C ASN A 176 -16.23 -4.32 9.39
N PHE A 177 -15.13 -3.60 9.18
CA PHE A 177 -13.91 -3.75 10.00
C PHE A 177 -14.14 -3.43 11.48
N GLY A 178 -14.96 -2.44 11.81
CA GLY A 178 -15.28 -2.11 13.20
C GLY A 178 -15.97 -3.27 13.93
N ASP A 179 -16.92 -3.93 13.28
CA ASP A 179 -17.60 -5.10 13.84
C ASP A 179 -16.66 -6.31 13.96
N ILE A 180 -15.75 -6.49 12.99
CA ILE A 180 -14.76 -7.57 13.03
C ILE A 180 -13.81 -7.38 14.21
N VAL A 181 -13.35 -6.15 14.47
CA VAL A 181 -12.49 -5.84 15.62
C VAL A 181 -13.25 -6.05 16.93
N ARG A 182 -14.50 -5.58 17.03
CA ARG A 182 -15.34 -5.79 18.23
C ARG A 182 -15.65 -7.26 18.49
N ALA A 183 -15.82 -8.07 17.44
CA ALA A 183 -16.03 -9.51 17.58
C ALA A 183 -14.79 -10.26 18.08
N GLN A 184 -13.60 -9.63 18.03
CA GLN A 184 -12.36 -10.13 18.61
C GLN A 184 -12.13 -9.62 20.04
N ASP A 185 -12.99 -8.75 20.56
CA ASP A 185 -12.91 -8.27 21.94
C ASP A 185 -13.56 -9.28 22.88
N GLY A 186 -12.73 -10.13 23.50
CA GLY A 186 -13.17 -11.16 24.43
C GLY A 186 -12.39 -11.15 25.75
N ASP A 187 -12.99 -11.76 26.78
CA ASP A 187 -12.47 -11.78 28.17
C ASP A 187 -11.04 -12.33 28.32
N TRP A 188 -10.59 -13.12 27.34
CA TRP A 188 -9.28 -13.78 27.32
C TRP A 188 -8.20 -12.96 26.60
N GLY A 189 -8.50 -11.71 26.22
CA GLY A 189 -7.58 -10.79 25.57
C GLY A 189 -7.02 -11.38 24.28
N ILE A 190 -5.69 -11.45 24.17
CA ILE A 190 -4.97 -11.93 22.96
C ILE A 190 -5.43 -13.32 22.51
N PHE A 191 -5.87 -14.20 23.41
CA PHE A 191 -6.32 -15.55 23.04
C PHE A 191 -7.72 -15.59 22.39
N SER A 192 -8.50 -14.51 22.52
CA SER A 192 -9.81 -14.38 21.88
C SER A 192 -9.73 -13.88 20.43
N TRP A 193 -8.57 -13.36 20.03
CA TRP A 193 -8.35 -12.84 18.69
C TRP A 193 -8.31 -13.96 17.66
N TYR A 194 -8.66 -13.61 16.42
CA TYR A 194 -8.82 -14.57 15.33
C TYR A 194 -7.53 -15.26 14.87
N TRP A 195 -6.36 -14.80 15.31
CA TRP A 195 -5.12 -15.49 14.99
C TRP A 195 -5.07 -16.92 15.55
N LEU A 196 -5.77 -17.22 16.65
CA LEU A 196 -5.76 -18.56 17.26
C LEU A 196 -6.83 -19.49 16.65
N PRO A 197 -8.13 -19.12 16.56
CA PRO A 197 -9.15 -19.93 15.88
C PRO A 197 -8.83 -20.17 14.40
N HIS A 198 -8.26 -19.17 13.73
CA HIS A 198 -7.92 -19.23 12.30
C HIS A 198 -6.41 -19.40 12.07
N PHE A 199 -5.71 -20.07 12.97
CA PHE A 199 -4.24 -20.15 12.96
C PHE A 199 -3.62 -20.55 11.61
N PRO A 200 -4.08 -21.60 10.89
CA PRO A 200 -3.54 -21.91 9.56
C PRO A 200 -3.76 -20.80 8.55
N MET A 201 -4.89 -20.10 8.65
CA MET A 201 -5.27 -19.04 7.73
C MET A 201 -4.42 -17.78 7.91
N VAL A 202 -3.90 -17.53 9.12
CA VAL A 202 -2.95 -16.41 9.35
C VAL A 202 -1.70 -16.58 8.49
N PHE A 203 -1.14 -17.79 8.41
CA PHE A 203 0.05 -18.03 7.59
C PHE A 203 -0.26 -17.91 6.09
N LEU A 204 -1.40 -18.44 5.65
CA LEU A 204 -1.83 -18.31 4.27
C LEU A 204 -2.10 -16.84 3.91
N PHE A 205 -2.71 -16.08 4.82
CA PHE A 205 -2.95 -14.64 4.64
C PHE A 205 -1.64 -13.90 4.50
N PHE A 206 -0.70 -14.12 5.43
CA PHE A 206 0.60 -13.47 5.40
C PHE A 206 1.40 -13.78 4.12
N ILE A 207 1.42 -15.05 3.68
CA ILE A 207 2.10 -15.46 2.44
C ILE A 207 1.42 -14.82 1.22
N SER A 208 0.08 -14.80 1.17
CA SER A 208 -0.65 -14.19 0.06
C SER A 208 -0.50 -12.67 0.02
N ALA A 209 -0.47 -12.00 1.18
CA ALA A 209 -0.22 -10.55 1.29
C ALA A 209 1.21 -10.17 0.84
N LEU A 210 2.21 -10.98 1.20
CA LEU A 210 3.59 -10.84 0.70
C LEU A 210 3.66 -10.96 -0.82
N ALA A 211 2.91 -11.91 -1.39
CA ALA A 211 2.92 -12.17 -2.83
C ALA A 211 2.11 -11.13 -3.63
N GLU A 212 1.01 -10.62 -3.07
CA GLU A 212 0.23 -9.52 -3.65
C GLU A 212 1.06 -8.23 -3.72
N THR A 213 1.84 -7.93 -2.67
CA THR A 213 2.69 -6.73 -2.62
C THR A 213 4.06 -6.90 -3.28
N ASN A 214 4.27 -7.98 -4.06
CA ASN A 214 5.53 -8.31 -4.76
C ASN A 214 6.78 -8.31 -3.86
N ARG A 215 6.64 -8.59 -2.56
CA ARG A 215 7.77 -8.57 -1.62
C ARG A 215 8.58 -9.86 -1.66
N PRO A 216 9.90 -9.82 -1.39
CA PRO A 216 10.71 -11.02 -1.29
C PRO A 216 10.08 -12.02 -0.30
N PRO A 217 9.89 -13.29 -0.68
CA PRO A 217 10.51 -14.02 -1.79
C PRO A 217 9.75 -13.99 -3.15
N PHE A 218 8.65 -13.26 -3.26
CA PHE A 218 7.79 -13.19 -4.45
C PHE A 218 8.04 -11.93 -5.31
N ASP A 219 9.29 -11.47 -5.36
CA ASP A 219 9.72 -10.26 -6.08
C ASP A 219 10.19 -10.54 -7.51
N LEU A 220 9.99 -11.76 -8.03
CA LEU A 220 10.36 -12.17 -9.39
C LEU A 220 9.95 -11.19 -10.52
N PRO A 221 8.79 -10.50 -10.46
CA PRO A 221 8.42 -9.51 -11.48
C PRO A 221 9.20 -8.19 -11.42
N GLU A 222 9.82 -7.88 -10.28
CA GLU A 222 10.54 -6.62 -10.01
C GLU A 222 12.04 -6.84 -9.79
N ALA A 223 12.47 -8.10 -9.67
CA ALA A 223 13.83 -8.49 -9.37
C ALA A 223 14.85 -7.76 -10.24
N GLU A 224 15.73 -6.99 -9.58
CA GLU A 224 16.78 -6.19 -10.23
C GLU A 224 17.69 -7.05 -11.13
N SER A 225 17.87 -8.32 -10.76
CA SER A 225 18.73 -9.27 -11.49
C SER A 225 18.10 -9.78 -12.80
N GLU A 226 16.78 -9.81 -12.92
CA GLU A 226 16.07 -10.35 -14.10
C GLU A 226 15.47 -9.25 -14.98
N LEU A 227 14.84 -8.26 -14.36
CA LEU A 227 13.98 -7.28 -15.06
C LEU A 227 14.26 -5.82 -14.68
N VAL A 228 15.34 -5.53 -13.91
CA VAL A 228 15.82 -4.16 -13.64
C VAL A 228 14.69 -3.24 -13.11
N ALA A 229 13.88 -3.72 -12.16
CA ALA A 229 12.69 -3.04 -11.61
C ALA A 229 11.38 -3.14 -12.44
N GLY A 230 11.28 -4.10 -13.37
CA GLY A 230 10.00 -4.52 -13.96
C GLY A 230 9.26 -3.39 -14.69
N TYR A 231 8.05 -3.07 -14.25
CA TYR A 231 7.22 -2.02 -14.86
C TYR A 231 7.71 -0.59 -14.56
N GLN A 232 8.67 -0.42 -13.63
CA GLN A 232 9.17 0.89 -13.21
C GLN A 232 10.42 1.35 -13.97
N VAL A 233 11.01 0.50 -14.82
CA VAL A 233 12.31 0.73 -15.51
C VAL A 233 12.40 2.08 -16.22
N GLU A 234 11.36 2.48 -16.94
CA GLU A 234 11.36 3.71 -17.76
C GLU A 234 10.94 4.96 -16.96
N TYR A 235 10.49 4.77 -15.71
CA TYR A 235 10.04 5.86 -14.85
C TYR A 235 11.23 6.54 -14.16
N SER A 236 11.19 7.87 -14.15
CA SER A 236 12.21 8.70 -13.52
C SER A 236 11.58 9.66 -12.53
N SER A 237 12.38 10.18 -11.58
CA SER A 237 11.98 11.28 -10.70
C SER A 237 10.67 10.98 -9.93
N THR A 238 9.72 11.89 -9.93
CA THR A 238 8.43 11.83 -9.21
C THR A 238 7.54 10.67 -9.66
N PRO A 239 7.34 10.39 -10.97
CA PRO A 239 6.62 9.19 -11.39
C PRO A 239 7.12 7.87 -10.79
N PHE A 240 8.45 7.70 -10.69
CA PHE A 240 9.04 6.53 -10.01
C PHE A 240 8.73 6.54 -8.52
N LEU A 241 8.88 7.69 -7.86
CA LEU A 241 8.55 7.85 -6.44
C LEU A 241 7.09 7.49 -6.15
N LEU A 242 6.15 7.83 -7.04
CA LEU A 242 4.73 7.53 -6.85
C LEU A 242 4.42 6.03 -6.91
N PHE A 243 5.04 5.27 -7.82
CA PHE A 243 4.91 3.81 -7.84
C PHE A 243 5.46 3.19 -6.58
N MET A 244 6.69 3.53 -6.21
CA MET A 244 7.30 3.05 -4.97
C MET A 244 6.45 3.44 -3.76
N ALA A 245 5.94 4.68 -3.71
CA ALA A 245 5.10 5.11 -2.61
C ALA A 245 3.81 4.30 -2.52
N GLY A 246 3.13 4.07 -3.65
CA GLY A 246 1.93 3.22 -3.72
C GLY A 246 2.20 1.82 -3.16
N GLU A 247 3.27 1.17 -3.62
CA GLU A 247 3.68 -0.16 -3.15
C GLU A 247 3.93 -0.18 -1.64
N TYR A 248 4.72 0.77 -1.09
CA TYR A 248 4.97 0.85 0.35
C TYR A 248 3.72 1.15 1.18
N ILE A 249 2.76 1.89 0.61
CA ILE A 249 1.47 2.16 1.26
C ILE A 249 0.61 0.88 1.26
N ALA A 250 0.61 0.12 0.17
CA ALA A 250 -0.07 -1.17 0.09
C ALA A 250 0.56 -2.19 1.04
N ILE A 251 1.89 -2.24 1.15
CA ILE A 251 2.62 -3.07 2.13
C ILE A 251 2.23 -2.73 3.57
N PHE A 252 1.97 -1.45 3.86
CA PHE A 252 1.55 -1.05 5.20
C PHE A 252 0.06 -1.32 5.46
N LEU A 253 -0.75 -1.35 4.41
CA LEU A 253 -2.18 -1.62 4.48
C LEU A 253 -2.45 -3.10 4.77
N MET A 254 -1.72 -3.99 4.09
CA MET A 254 -1.85 -5.45 4.17
C MET A 254 -1.20 -6.02 5.43
#